data_AF-A0AAD9EAZ0-F1
#
_entry.id   AF-A0AAD9EAZ0-F1
#
_cell.length_a   1.000
_cell.length_b   1.000
_cell.length_c   1.000
_cell.angle_alpha   90.00
_cell.angle_beta   90.00
_cell.angle_gamma   90.00
#
_symmetry.space_group_name_H-M   'P 1'
#
loop_
_entity.id
_entity.type
_entity.pdbx_description
1 polymer ?
#
loop_
_entity_poly.entity_id
_entity_poly.type
_entity_poly.pdbx_seq_one_letter_code
_entity_poly.pdbx_strand_id
1 'polypeptide(L)'
;MAAQIAIRLLMENPYATPQELPIKFLVLINSAVPPFIMPLDEQKVTDLPIEEAPKLRMLFDVFKADPAEHLDKLRPAKLANGRQALVNKTHYMTFFDNTWDGHPLYMPSLHITGLGDAPEYGQQLFDIAEPSEAEQIKHVFGHDFPRGLDMNKTIARAIRAMAEKAL
;
A
#
# COMPACT_ATOMS: atom_id res chain seq x y z
N MET A 1 -4.20 -5.24 -5.95
CA MET A 1 -3.39 -5.67 -7.11
C MET A 1 -2.81 -4.49 -7.89
N ALA A 2 -3.62 -3.52 -8.37
CA ALA A 2 -3.10 -2.36 -9.12
C ALA A 2 -2.05 -1.53 -8.35
N ALA A 3 -2.33 -1.18 -7.08
CA ALA A 3 -1.39 -0.44 -6.22
C ALA A 3 -0.03 -1.15 -6.06
N GLN A 4 -0.04 -2.49 -5.91
CA GLN A 4 1.17 -3.28 -5.78
C GLN A 4 2.02 -3.24 -7.05
N ILE A 5 1.38 -3.34 -8.22
CA ILE A 5 2.06 -3.26 -9.52
C ILE A 5 2.68 -1.87 -9.69
N ALA A 6 1.93 -0.82 -9.38
CA ALA A 6 2.40 0.55 -9.51
C ALA A 6 3.58 0.84 -8.56
N ILE A 7 3.45 0.52 -7.27
CA ILE A 7 4.53 0.73 -6.30
C ILE A 7 5.79 -0.05 -6.72
N ARG A 8 5.63 -1.31 -7.15
CA ARG A 8 6.76 -2.10 -7.64
C ARG A 8 7.43 -1.46 -8.86
N LEU A 9 6.65 -1.03 -9.84
CA LEU A 9 7.14 -0.35 -11.04
C LEU A 9 7.94 0.92 -10.67
N LEU A 10 7.43 1.72 -9.73
CA LEU A 10 8.07 2.94 -9.26
C LEU A 10 9.35 2.67 -8.47
N MET A 11 9.38 1.61 -7.65
CA MET A 11 10.57 1.17 -6.93
C MET A 11 11.66 0.62 -7.85
N GLU A 12 11.28 -0.12 -8.90
CA GLU A 12 12.21 -0.64 -9.91
C GLU A 12 12.74 0.46 -10.84
N ASN A 13 12.06 1.62 -10.91
CA ASN A 13 12.41 2.75 -11.76
C ASN A 13 12.43 4.08 -10.99
N PRO A 14 13.29 4.25 -9.96
CA PRO A 14 13.20 5.35 -8.99
C PRO A 14 13.45 6.76 -9.58
N TYR A 15 14.00 6.85 -10.78
CA TYR A 15 14.30 8.10 -11.47
C TYR A 15 13.44 8.33 -12.72
N ALA A 16 12.51 7.42 -13.01
CA ALA A 16 11.64 7.56 -14.16
C ALA A 16 10.62 8.66 -13.92
N THR A 17 10.45 9.52 -14.92
CA THR A 17 9.37 10.49 -14.98
C THR A 17 8.04 9.77 -15.28
N PRO A 18 6.88 10.34 -14.90
CA PRO A 18 5.57 9.77 -15.27
C PRO A 18 5.41 9.54 -16.79
N GLN A 19 6.09 10.34 -17.62
CA GLN A 19 6.10 10.20 -19.08
C GLN A 19 6.88 8.96 -19.57
N GLU A 20 7.85 8.47 -18.80
CA GLU A 20 8.64 7.28 -19.12
C GLU A 20 7.95 5.97 -18.66
N LEU A 21 7.06 6.06 -17.68
CA LEU A 21 6.35 4.90 -17.13
C LEU A 21 5.21 4.44 -18.04
N PRO A 22 4.95 3.11 -18.16
CA PRO A 22 3.82 2.60 -18.93
C PRO A 22 2.46 2.94 -18.32
N ILE A 23 2.40 3.16 -17.01
CA ILE A 23 1.21 3.59 -16.27
C ILE A 23 1.33 5.09 -16.04
N LYS A 24 0.31 5.85 -16.47
CA LYS A 24 0.33 7.33 -16.40
C LYS A 24 -0.29 7.87 -15.13
N PHE A 25 -1.41 7.29 -14.70
CA PHE A 25 -2.09 7.66 -13.47
C PHE A 25 -2.82 6.46 -12.90
N LEU A 26 -3.27 6.59 -11.65
CA LEU A 26 -4.04 5.57 -10.96
C LEU A 26 -5.42 6.07 -10.54
N VAL A 27 -6.38 5.16 -10.57
CA VAL A 27 -7.68 5.34 -9.93
C VAL A 27 -7.87 4.17 -8.98
N LEU A 28 -7.90 4.46 -7.69
CA LEU A 28 -7.82 3.48 -6.60
C LEU A 28 -9.09 3.58 -5.77
N ILE A 29 -10.01 2.61 -5.92
CA ILE A 29 -11.28 2.59 -5.20
C ILE A 29 -11.19 1.57 -4.07
N ASN A 30 -11.34 2.01 -2.81
CA ASN A 30 -11.19 1.19 -1.60
C ASN A 30 -9.97 0.25 -1.65
N SER A 31 -8.89 0.71 -2.29
CA SER A 31 -7.78 -0.16 -2.63
C SER A 31 -6.97 -0.43 -1.37
N ALA A 32 -6.75 -1.71 -1.10
CA ALA A 32 -5.87 -2.14 -0.03
C ALA A 32 -4.43 -1.65 -0.26
N VAL A 33 -3.76 -1.18 0.79
CA VAL A 33 -2.32 -0.99 0.78
C VAL A 33 -1.63 -2.36 0.67
N PRO A 34 -0.72 -2.58 -0.29
CA PRO A 34 0.00 -3.84 -0.39
C PRO A 34 1.03 -3.97 0.73
N PRO A 35 1.39 -5.20 1.13
CA PRO A 35 2.52 -5.40 2.05
C PRO A 35 3.83 -4.97 1.38
N PHE A 36 4.73 -4.43 2.18
CA PHE A 36 6.12 -4.18 1.81
C PHE A 36 6.95 -5.41 2.15
N ILE A 37 7.52 -6.05 1.12
CA ILE A 37 8.32 -7.28 1.26
C ILE A 37 9.70 -7.01 0.69
N MET A 38 10.74 -7.29 1.48
CA MET A 38 12.13 -7.11 1.08
C MET A 38 13.01 -8.25 1.60
N PRO A 39 14.16 -8.49 0.96
CA PRO A 39 15.19 -9.38 1.49
C PRO A 39 15.64 -8.97 2.89
N LEU A 40 16.01 -9.95 3.70
CA LEU A 40 16.59 -9.71 5.03
C LEU A 40 18.08 -9.36 4.94
N ASP A 41 18.77 -9.73 3.86
CA ASP A 41 20.19 -9.43 3.61
C ASP A 41 21.11 -9.65 4.82
N GLU A 42 20.95 -10.80 5.48
CA GLU A 42 21.69 -11.19 6.69
C GLU A 42 21.52 -10.24 7.89
N GLN A 43 20.56 -9.31 7.83
CA GLN A 43 20.26 -8.38 8.91
C GLN A 43 19.88 -9.15 10.18
N LYS A 44 20.57 -8.81 11.28
CA LYS A 44 20.17 -9.28 12.60
C LYS A 44 18.83 -8.67 12.99
N VAL A 45 17.93 -9.52 13.46
CA VAL A 45 16.62 -9.13 13.96
C VAL A 45 16.49 -9.50 15.42
N THR A 46 15.63 -8.79 16.13
CA THR A 46 15.25 -9.13 17.51
C THR A 46 13.86 -9.74 17.49
N ASP A 47 13.71 -10.98 17.94
CA ASP A 47 12.38 -11.61 18.05
C ASP A 47 11.48 -10.82 18.98
N LEU A 48 10.18 -10.75 18.65
CA LEU A 48 9.15 -10.21 19.54
C LEU A 48 7.88 -11.07 19.54
N PRO A 49 7.17 -11.15 20.68
CA PRO A 49 5.82 -11.74 20.73
C PRO A 49 4.84 -10.99 19.82
N ILE A 50 3.89 -11.70 19.18
CA ILE A 50 2.91 -11.07 18.26
C ILE A 50 2.01 -10.06 19.00
N GLU A 51 1.81 -10.25 20.30
CA GLU A 51 1.07 -9.39 21.21
C GLU A 51 1.70 -7.99 21.31
N GLU A 52 3.01 -7.88 21.11
CA GLU A 52 3.77 -6.62 21.09
C GLU A 52 3.78 -5.95 19.71
N ALA A 53 3.20 -6.59 18.69
CA ALA A 53 3.04 -6.06 17.34
C ALA A 53 1.63 -6.26 16.79
N PRO A 54 0.63 -5.60 17.38
CA PRO A 54 -0.77 -5.75 16.98
C PRO A 54 -1.02 -5.39 15.51
N LYS A 55 -0.24 -4.47 14.94
CA LYS A 55 -0.32 -4.14 13.51
C LYS A 55 0.07 -5.33 12.63
N LEU A 56 1.11 -6.09 13.00
CA LEU A 56 1.55 -7.26 12.23
C LEU A 56 0.55 -8.41 12.27
N ARG A 57 -0.40 -8.40 13.22
CA ARG A 57 -1.41 -9.45 13.34
C ARG A 57 -2.25 -9.57 12.07
N MET A 58 -2.62 -8.44 11.47
CA MET A 58 -3.35 -8.43 10.22
C MET A 58 -2.57 -9.09 9.08
N LEU A 59 -1.28 -8.73 8.91
CA LEU A 59 -0.42 -9.38 7.92
C LEU A 59 -0.30 -10.87 8.19
N PHE A 60 -0.16 -11.24 9.46
CA PHE A 60 -0.03 -12.63 9.87
C PHE A 60 -1.31 -13.41 9.59
N ASP A 61 -2.49 -12.80 9.76
CA ASP A 61 -3.78 -13.44 9.55
C ASP A 61 -4.20 -13.52 8.08
N VAL A 62 -3.85 -12.50 7.27
CA VAL A 62 -4.18 -12.42 5.83
C VAL A 62 -3.21 -13.24 4.98
N PHE A 63 -1.92 -13.23 5.32
CA PHE A 63 -0.87 -13.94 4.56
C PHE A 63 -0.47 -15.26 5.24
N LYS A 64 -1.40 -15.91 5.95
CA LYS A 64 -1.12 -17.24 6.52
C LYS A 64 -0.69 -18.18 5.40
N ALA A 65 0.54 -18.66 5.52
CA ALA A 65 1.02 -19.82 4.80
C ALA A 65 0.01 -20.96 4.94
N ASP A 66 -0.33 -21.62 3.84
CA ASP A 66 -1.01 -22.91 3.91
C ASP A 66 -0.11 -23.83 4.76
N PRO A 67 -0.62 -24.40 5.87
CA PRO A 67 0.14 -25.33 6.71
C PRO A 67 0.71 -26.54 5.92
N ALA A 68 0.11 -26.87 4.76
CA ALA A 68 0.55 -27.93 3.88
C ALA A 68 1.75 -27.55 2.98
N GLU A 69 2.05 -26.26 2.82
CA GLU A 69 3.06 -25.78 1.85
C GLU A 69 4.51 -25.75 2.39
N HIS A 70 4.77 -26.28 3.59
CA HIS A 70 6.11 -26.34 4.19
C HIS A 70 6.88 -25.00 4.18
N LEU A 71 6.15 -23.88 4.29
CA LEU A 71 6.75 -22.56 4.31
C LEU A 71 7.51 -22.33 5.63
N ASP A 72 8.67 -21.68 5.56
CA ASP A 72 9.41 -21.26 6.74
C ASP A 72 8.47 -20.47 7.67
N LYS A 73 8.45 -20.82 8.97
CA LYS A 73 7.55 -20.18 9.94
C LYS A 73 7.81 -18.67 9.98
N LEU A 74 6.84 -17.89 9.51
CA LEU A 74 6.79 -16.45 9.73
C LEU A 74 6.78 -16.19 11.24
N ARG A 75 7.66 -15.31 11.70
CA ARG A 75 7.76 -14.91 13.11
C ARG A 75 7.79 -13.38 13.20
N PRO A 76 7.17 -12.77 14.23
CA PRO A 76 7.29 -11.33 14.44
C PRO A 76 8.69 -11.00 14.93
N ALA A 77 9.30 -9.95 14.36
CA ALA A 77 10.61 -9.49 14.75
C ALA A 77 10.77 -7.98 14.52
N LYS A 78 11.78 -7.40 15.16
CA LYS A 78 12.18 -6.00 15.04
C LYS A 78 13.44 -5.95 14.20
N LEU A 79 13.39 -5.22 13.09
CA LEU A 79 14.54 -4.94 12.24
C LEU A 79 15.54 -4.03 12.97
N ALA A 80 16.77 -3.91 12.46
CA ALA A 80 17.84 -3.15 13.14
C ALA A 80 17.54 -1.64 13.27
N ASN A 81 16.76 -1.09 12.34
CA ASN A 81 16.25 0.29 12.38
C ASN A 81 15.05 0.44 13.33
N GLY A 82 14.59 -0.65 13.94
CA GLY A 82 13.51 -0.68 14.91
C GLY A 82 12.13 -1.02 14.34
N ARG A 83 12.02 -1.30 13.03
CA ARG A 83 10.73 -1.57 12.38
C ARG A 83 10.19 -2.90 12.86
N GLN A 84 8.90 -2.97 13.16
CA GLN A 84 8.23 -4.25 13.35
C GLN A 84 7.95 -4.88 11.97
N ALA A 85 8.30 -6.15 11.81
CA ALA A 85 8.04 -6.92 10.61
C ALA A 85 7.75 -8.39 10.94
N LEU A 86 7.05 -9.08 10.05
CA LEU A 86 7.03 -10.54 10.00
C LEU A 86 8.23 -10.99 9.18
N VAL A 87 9.06 -11.88 9.74
CA VAL A 87 10.29 -12.34 9.10
C VAL A 87 10.25 -13.84 8.91
N ASN A 88 10.90 -14.31 7.85
CA ASN A 88 11.32 -15.71 7.72
C ASN A 88 12.86 -15.76 7.69
N LYS A 89 13.44 -16.78 7.05
CA LYS A 89 14.90 -16.89 6.94
C LYS A 89 15.53 -15.91 5.95
N THR A 90 14.78 -15.47 4.93
CA THR A 90 15.33 -14.77 3.76
C THR A 90 14.72 -13.39 3.53
N HIS A 91 13.53 -13.12 4.04
CA HIS A 91 12.76 -11.90 3.79
C HIS A 91 12.07 -11.40 5.06
N TYR A 92 11.69 -10.12 5.02
CA TYR A 92 10.75 -9.52 5.94
C TYR A 92 9.55 -8.93 5.20
N MET A 93 8.43 -8.85 5.90
CA MET A 93 7.16 -8.30 5.45
C MET A 93 6.62 -7.33 6.49
N THR A 94 6.23 -6.13 6.07
CA THR A 94 5.70 -5.06 6.93
C THR A 94 4.74 -4.17 6.13
N PHE A 95 4.16 -3.14 6.75
CA PHE A 95 3.38 -2.12 6.02
C PHE A 95 4.27 -0.95 5.68
N PHE A 96 4.04 -0.30 4.54
CA PHE A 96 4.66 0.97 4.19
C PHE A 96 4.43 2.01 5.31
N ASP A 97 5.45 2.82 5.59
CA ASP A 97 5.43 3.90 6.56
C ASP A 97 6.18 5.11 6.00
N ASN A 98 5.53 6.26 5.90
CA ASN A 98 6.11 7.46 5.30
C ASN A 98 7.40 7.92 5.98
N THR A 99 7.54 7.68 7.28
CA THR A 99 8.72 8.07 8.04
C THR A 99 9.95 7.25 7.62
N TRP A 100 9.73 6.04 7.09
CA TRP A 100 10.78 5.06 6.78
C TRP A 100 10.99 4.95 5.27
N ASP A 101 9.89 5.01 4.50
CA ASP A 101 9.86 4.72 3.07
C ASP A 101 9.59 5.97 2.21
N GLY A 102 9.29 7.11 2.83
CA GLY A 102 8.88 8.32 2.12
C GLY A 102 7.53 8.14 1.42
N HIS A 103 7.45 8.57 0.16
CA HIS A 103 6.25 8.45 -0.67
C HIS A 103 6.48 7.48 -1.83
N PRO A 104 6.40 6.15 -1.59
CA PRO A 104 6.67 5.14 -2.63
C PRO A 104 5.68 5.21 -3.80
N LEU A 105 4.53 5.86 -3.61
CA LEU A 105 3.55 6.12 -4.67
C LEU A 105 3.62 7.57 -5.13
N TYR A 106 4.63 7.89 -5.95
CA TYR A 106 4.90 9.26 -6.43
C TYR A 106 4.28 9.61 -7.79
N MET A 107 3.37 8.78 -8.31
CA MET A 107 2.67 9.05 -9.58
C MET A 107 1.29 9.68 -9.35
N PRO A 108 0.74 10.42 -10.34
CA PRO A 108 -0.61 10.96 -10.26
C PRO A 108 -1.63 9.89 -9.87
N SER A 109 -2.37 10.12 -8.78
CA SER A 109 -3.30 9.11 -8.26
C SER A 109 -4.57 9.70 -7.66
N LEU A 110 -5.72 9.16 -8.07
CA LEU A 110 -7.01 9.44 -7.48
C LEU A 110 -7.41 8.31 -6.54
N HIS A 111 -7.56 8.63 -5.26
CA HIS A 111 -7.98 7.71 -4.21
C HIS A 111 -9.44 7.95 -3.88
N ILE A 112 -10.27 6.92 -4.03
CA ILE A 112 -11.70 6.96 -3.74
C ILE A 112 -11.93 6.03 -2.55
N THR A 113 -12.21 6.60 -1.39
CA THR A 113 -12.18 5.88 -0.10
C THR A 113 -13.53 5.90 0.60
N GLY A 114 -13.96 4.75 1.10
CA GLY A 114 -15.12 4.60 1.97
C GLY A 114 -14.92 5.23 3.34
N LEU A 115 -15.89 6.03 3.78
CA LEU A 115 -15.98 6.52 5.15
C LEU A 115 -16.30 5.36 6.10
N GLY A 116 -15.54 5.28 7.19
CA GLY A 116 -15.72 4.24 8.20
C GLY A 116 -15.19 2.86 7.80
N ASP A 117 -14.50 2.76 6.67
CA ASP A 117 -13.77 1.54 6.29
C ASP A 117 -12.47 1.40 7.09
N ALA A 118 -11.90 0.19 7.11
CA ALA A 118 -10.63 -0.05 7.76
C ALA A 118 -9.51 0.75 7.05
N PRO A 119 -8.56 1.37 7.79
CA PRO A 119 -7.57 2.27 7.20
C PRO A 119 -6.75 1.64 6.07
N GLU A 120 -6.47 0.34 6.15
CA GLU A 120 -5.78 -0.44 5.12
C GLU A 120 -6.51 -0.42 3.76
N TYR A 121 -7.82 -0.22 3.74
CA TYR A 121 -8.67 -0.17 2.54
C TYR A 121 -8.85 1.26 2.00
N GLY A 122 -7.74 1.97 1.84
CA GLY A 122 -7.68 3.21 1.07
C GLY A 122 -6.93 4.33 1.77
N GLN A 123 -7.17 4.56 3.06
CA GLN A 123 -6.52 5.69 3.76
C GLN A 123 -5.00 5.50 3.85
N GLN A 124 -4.53 4.31 4.25
CA GLN A 124 -3.09 4.02 4.31
C GLN A 124 -2.42 4.11 2.94
N LEU A 125 -3.13 3.74 1.88
CA LEU A 125 -2.59 3.84 0.52
C LEU A 125 -2.49 5.30 0.04
N PHE A 126 -3.45 6.14 0.43
CA PHE A 126 -3.37 7.58 0.20
C PHE A 126 -2.24 8.22 1.02
N ASP A 127 -2.05 7.79 2.26
CA ASP A 127 -1.03 8.34 3.15
C ASP A 127 0.38 8.14 2.55
N ILE A 128 0.66 6.99 1.91
CA ILE A 128 1.97 6.70 1.28
C ILE A 128 2.15 7.31 -0.11
N ALA A 129 1.16 8.03 -0.63
CA ALA A 129 1.25 8.73 -1.90
C ALA A 129 1.94 10.08 -1.74
N GLU A 130 2.60 10.53 -2.80
CA GLU A 130 3.20 11.88 -2.85
C GLU A 130 2.08 12.93 -2.75
N PRO A 131 2.07 13.80 -1.71
CA PRO A 131 0.96 14.72 -1.47
C PRO A 131 0.67 15.68 -2.63
N SER A 132 1.71 16.06 -3.38
CA SER A 132 1.55 16.90 -4.57
C SER A 132 0.95 16.16 -5.77
N GLU A 133 0.95 14.83 -5.75
CA GLU A 133 0.51 13.95 -6.84
C GLU A 133 -0.83 13.27 -6.59
N ALA A 134 -1.29 13.20 -5.34
CA ALA A 134 -2.49 12.46 -4.95
C ALA A 134 -3.71 13.35 -4.68
N GLU A 135 -4.88 12.88 -5.09
CA GLU A 135 -6.19 13.44 -4.73
C GLU A 135 -7.05 12.40 -4.02
N GLN A 136 -7.91 12.83 -3.09
CA GLN A 136 -8.83 11.94 -2.37
C GLN A 136 -10.30 12.38 -2.49
N ILE A 137 -11.17 11.44 -2.83
CA ILE A 137 -12.63 11.57 -2.75
C ILE A 137 -13.13 10.56 -1.73
N LYS A 138 -13.93 11.01 -0.77
CA LYS A 138 -14.56 10.13 0.22
C LYS A 138 -16.02 9.84 -0.13
N HIS A 139 -16.48 8.62 0.10
CA HIS A 139 -17.88 8.23 -0.09
C HIS A 139 -18.45 7.49 1.12
N VAL A 140 -19.77 7.49 1.28
CA VAL A 140 -20.47 6.97 2.47
C VAL A 140 -20.72 5.46 2.46
N PHE A 141 -20.28 4.75 1.41
CA PHE A 141 -20.65 3.34 1.17
C PHE A 141 -19.70 2.32 1.82
N GLY A 142 -18.81 2.73 2.73
CA GLY A 142 -17.82 1.84 3.35
C GLY A 142 -16.98 1.10 2.31
N HIS A 143 -16.77 -0.20 2.50
CA HIS A 143 -15.97 -1.05 1.61
C HIS A 143 -16.62 -1.36 0.24
N ASP A 144 -17.81 -0.83 -0.04
CA ASP A 144 -18.52 -1.05 -1.31
C ASP A 144 -18.19 0.04 -2.34
N PHE A 145 -18.50 -0.18 -3.62
CA PHE A 145 -18.24 0.80 -4.67
C PHE A 145 -19.04 2.10 -4.48
N PRO A 146 -18.44 3.26 -4.80
CA PRO A 146 -19.17 4.52 -4.84
C PRO A 146 -20.29 4.44 -5.87
N ARG A 147 -21.45 5.03 -5.54
CA ARG A 147 -22.63 5.04 -6.40
C ARG A 147 -23.43 6.33 -6.24
N GLY A 148 -24.34 6.56 -7.19
CA GLY A 148 -25.16 7.76 -7.26
C GLY A 148 -24.66 8.74 -8.32
N LEU A 149 -25.60 9.47 -8.93
CA LEU A 149 -25.31 10.32 -10.10
C LEU A 149 -24.26 11.39 -9.80
N ASP A 150 -24.40 12.11 -8.69
CA ASP A 150 -23.52 13.23 -8.35
C ASP A 150 -22.12 12.75 -7.95
N MET A 151 -22.05 11.61 -7.24
CA MET A 151 -20.78 10.95 -6.93
C MET A 151 -20.06 10.53 -8.20
N ASN A 152 -20.75 9.84 -9.11
CA ASN A 152 -20.18 9.40 -10.38
C ASN A 152 -19.72 10.56 -11.26
N LYS A 153 -20.48 11.67 -11.30
CA LYS A 153 -20.07 12.91 -12.01
C LYS A 153 -18.83 13.55 -11.39
N THR A 154 -18.67 13.47 -10.07
CA THR A 154 -17.51 14.02 -9.37
C THR A 154 -16.28 13.17 -9.64
N ILE A 155 -16.41 11.84 -9.51
CA ILE A 155 -15.37 10.88 -9.86
C ILE A 155 -14.93 11.04 -11.32
N ALA A 156 -15.87 11.11 -12.26
CA ALA A 156 -15.54 11.27 -13.68
C ALA A 156 -14.75 12.57 -13.97
N ARG A 157 -15.08 13.67 -13.28
CA ARG A 157 -14.33 14.94 -13.39
C ARG A 157 -12.93 14.81 -12.81
N ALA A 158 -12.78 14.17 -11.67
CA ALA A 158 -11.47 13.95 -11.04
C ALA A 158 -10.58 13.00 -11.85
N ILE A 159 -11.15 11.94 -12.46
CA ILE A 159 -10.41 11.06 -13.37
C ILE A 159 -9.87 11.86 -14.56
N ARG A 160 -10.68 12.75 -15.15
CA ARG A 160 -10.22 13.62 -16.24
C ARG A 160 -9.09 14.55 -15.80
N ALA A 161 -9.20 15.16 -14.63
CA ALA A 161 -8.15 16.01 -14.07
C ALA A 161 -6.84 15.23 -13.82
N MET A 162 -6.93 14.00 -13.31
CA MET A 162 -5.75 13.13 -13.17
C MET A 162 -5.13 12.76 -14.50
N ALA A 163 -5.95 12.45 -15.50
CA ALA A 163 -5.44 12.15 -16.84
C ALA A 163 -4.73 13.37 -17.45
N GLU A 164 -5.27 14.58 -17.29
CA GLU A 164 -4.63 15.83 -17.73
C GLU A 164 -3.31 16.10 -17.01
N LYS A 165 -3.24 15.82 -15.70
CA LYS A 165 -2.03 15.96 -14.90
C LYS A 165 -0.92 14.99 -15.28
N ALA A 166 -1.29 13.82 -15.81
CA ALA A 166 -0.36 12.75 -16.17
C ALA A 166 0.21 12.84 -17.59
N LEU A 167 -0.21 13.85 -18.37
CA LEU A 167 0.32 14.17 -19.70
C LEU A 167 1.48 15.17 -19.58
#